data_AF-E1BD44-F1
#
_entry.id   AF-E1BD44-F1
#
_cell.length_a   1.000
_cell.length_b   1.000
_cell.length_c   1.000
_cell.angle_alpha   90.00
_cell.angle_beta   90.00
_cell.angle_gamma   90.00
#
_symmetry.space_group_name_H-M   'P 1'
#
loop_
_entity.id
_entity.type
_entity.pdbx_description
1 polymer ?
#
loop_
_entity_poly.entity_id
_entity_poly.type
_entity_poly.pdbx_seq_one_letter_code
_entity_poly.pdbx_strand_id
1 'polypeptide(L)'
;MPHSSDSSDSSFSRSPPPGKQDSSDDVRKVQRREKNRIAAQKSRQRQTQKADTLHLESEDLEKQNAALRKEIKQLTEEMKYFTSVLSSHEPLCSVLAPGAPSPPEVVYSTHAFHQPHVSSPRFQP
;
A
#
# COMPACT_ATOMS: atom_id res chain seq x y z
N MET A 1 48.52 -12.70 -31.14
CA MET A 1 48.90 -12.14 -32.45
C MET A 1 47.83 -11.14 -32.87
N PRO A 2 48.05 -9.82 -32.70
CA PRO A 2 47.10 -8.80 -33.14
C PRO A 2 47.27 -8.56 -34.65
N HIS A 3 46.22 -8.79 -35.43
CA HIS A 3 46.12 -8.34 -36.81
C HIS A 3 45.28 -7.07 -36.84
N SER A 4 45.95 -5.97 -37.12
CA SER A 4 45.39 -4.67 -37.41
C SER A 4 44.92 -4.61 -38.86
N SER A 5 43.63 -4.34 -39.06
CA SER A 5 43.08 -3.77 -40.30
C SER A 5 41.90 -2.90 -39.92
N ASP A 6 42.20 -1.65 -39.59
CA ASP A 6 41.22 -0.58 -39.45
C ASP A 6 40.86 -0.09 -40.87
N SER A 7 39.86 -0.71 -41.49
CA SER A 7 39.27 -0.20 -42.73
C SER A 7 38.30 0.92 -42.40
N SER A 8 38.84 2.13 -42.37
CA SER A 8 38.08 3.37 -42.44
C SER A 8 37.38 3.48 -43.80
N ASP A 9 36.19 2.87 -43.95
CA ASP A 9 35.28 3.26 -45.04
C ASP A 9 34.45 4.45 -44.58
N SER A 10 34.98 5.64 -44.87
CA SER A 10 34.24 6.89 -44.84
C SER A 10 33.26 6.93 -46.00
N SER A 11 32.17 6.18 -45.92
CA SER A 11 31.01 6.42 -46.77
C SER A 11 30.29 7.67 -46.27
N PHE A 12 30.78 8.82 -46.71
CA PHE A 12 30.20 10.14 -46.46
C PHE A 12 28.70 10.09 -46.74
N SER A 13 27.96 10.47 -45.71
CA SER A 13 26.53 10.66 -45.67
C SER A 13 25.96 11.10 -47.01
N ARG A 14 25.29 10.16 -47.69
CA ARG A 14 24.42 10.46 -48.81
C ARG A 14 23.28 11.31 -48.27
N SER A 15 23.50 12.63 -48.24
CA SER A 15 22.49 13.60 -47.86
C SER A 15 21.32 13.42 -48.82
N PRO A 16 20.13 12.99 -48.35
CA PRO A 16 19.00 12.76 -49.23
C PRO A 16 18.60 14.07 -49.92
N PRO A 17 18.19 14.03 -51.20
CA PRO A 17 17.85 15.22 -51.96
C PRO A 17 16.66 15.97 -51.31
N PRO A 18 16.79 17.28 -51.03
CA PRO A 18 15.70 18.11 -50.51
C PRO A 18 14.69 18.37 -51.63
N GLY A 19 13.38 18.22 -51.38
CA GLY A 19 12.36 18.73 -52.30
C GLY A 19 11.25 17.78 -52.72
N LYS A 20 11.34 16.47 -52.48
CA LYS A 20 10.19 15.55 -52.66
C LYS A 20 9.79 14.76 -51.41
N GLN A 21 10.66 14.72 -50.40
CA GLN A 21 10.37 14.07 -49.12
C GLN A 21 9.61 14.98 -48.13
N ASP A 22 9.69 16.30 -48.31
CA ASP A 22 9.18 17.29 -47.34
C ASP A 22 7.68 17.09 -47.03
N SER A 23 6.84 16.81 -48.03
CA SER A 23 5.40 16.60 -47.81
C SER A 23 5.10 15.35 -46.98
N SER A 24 5.81 14.24 -47.21
CA SER A 24 5.67 13.01 -46.44
C SER A 24 6.20 13.18 -45.02
N ASP A 25 7.31 13.91 -44.88
CA ASP A 25 7.92 14.19 -43.58
C ASP A 25 7.06 15.13 -42.73
N ASP A 26 6.37 16.09 -43.35
CA ASP A 26 5.40 16.96 -42.67
C ASP A 26 4.20 16.16 -42.12
N VAL A 27 3.62 15.24 -42.91
CA VAL A 27 2.55 14.36 -42.42
C VAL A 27 3.04 13.51 -41.24
N ARG A 28 4.23 12.92 -41.33
CA ARG A 28 4.82 12.14 -40.23
C ARG A 28 5.03 13.01 -38.99
N LYS A 29 5.48 14.25 -39.15
CA LYS A 29 5.70 15.21 -38.06
C LYS A 29 4.38 15.58 -37.37
N VAL A 30 3.31 15.82 -38.12
CA VAL A 30 1.97 16.07 -37.56
C VAL A 30 1.49 14.85 -36.78
N GLN A 31 1.61 13.63 -37.35
CA GLN A 31 1.25 12.40 -36.64
C GLN A 31 2.05 12.20 -35.34
N ARG A 32 3.36 12.50 -35.34
CA ARG A 32 4.19 12.44 -34.13
C ARG A 32 3.75 13.44 -33.07
N ARG A 33 3.46 14.69 -33.46
CA ARG A 33 2.95 15.73 -32.55
C ARG A 33 1.62 15.32 -31.93
N GLU A 34 0.73 14.74 -32.72
CA GLU A 34 -0.57 14.29 -32.21
C GLU A 34 -0.42 13.09 -31.26
N LYS A 35 0.42 12.11 -31.60
CA LYS A 35 0.76 11.01 -30.68
C LYS A 35 1.38 11.52 -29.38
N ASN A 36 2.28 12.50 -29.44
CA ASN A 36 2.90 13.09 -28.25
C ASN A 36 1.89 13.90 -27.42
N ARG A 37 0.98 14.63 -28.06
CA ARG A 37 -0.12 15.33 -27.38
C ARG A 37 -0.96 14.34 -26.56
N ILE A 38 -1.39 13.24 -27.19
CA ILE A 38 -2.16 12.18 -26.51
C ILE A 38 -1.34 11.54 -25.39
N ALA A 39 -0.06 11.24 -25.64
CA ALA A 39 0.82 10.64 -24.64
C ALA A 39 1.04 11.55 -23.43
N ALA A 40 1.26 12.85 -23.65
CA ALA A 40 1.42 13.85 -22.60
C ALA A 40 0.13 14.01 -21.78
N GLN A 41 -1.03 14.07 -22.44
CA GLN A 41 -2.34 14.08 -21.76
C GLN A 41 -2.53 12.83 -20.90
N LYS A 42 -2.25 11.64 -21.46
CA LYS A 42 -2.32 10.37 -20.73
C LYS A 42 -1.35 10.33 -19.55
N SER A 43 -0.13 10.85 -19.72
CA SER A 43 0.86 10.93 -18.64
C SER A 43 0.37 11.83 -17.51
N ARG A 44 -0.17 13.02 -17.84
CA ARG A 44 -0.78 13.94 -16.85
C ARG A 44 -1.96 13.26 -16.14
N GLN A 45 -2.84 12.61 -16.89
CA GLN A 45 -3.99 11.88 -16.33
C GLN A 45 -3.54 10.79 -15.36
N ARG A 46 -2.54 9.98 -15.71
CA ARG A 46 -2.00 8.94 -14.82
C ARG A 46 -1.44 9.53 -13.53
N GLN A 47 -0.77 10.67 -13.62
CA GLN A 47 -0.21 11.36 -12.45
C GLN A 47 -1.32 11.89 -11.54
N THR A 48 -2.35 12.53 -12.09
CA THR A 48 -3.53 12.96 -11.35
C THR A 48 -4.22 11.79 -10.67
N GLN A 49 -4.51 10.71 -11.42
CA GLN A 49 -5.12 9.50 -10.85
C GLN A 49 -4.31 8.91 -9.71
N LYS A 50 -2.97 8.86 -9.82
CA LYS A 50 -2.11 8.39 -8.74
C LYS A 50 -2.23 9.27 -7.50
N ALA A 51 -2.27 10.59 -7.66
CA ALA A 51 -2.46 11.51 -6.54
C ALA A 51 -3.83 11.33 -5.88
N ASP A 52 -4.88 11.17 -6.69
CA ASP A 52 -6.25 10.94 -6.21
C ASP A 52 -6.34 9.62 -5.42
N THR A 53 -5.75 8.53 -5.95
CA THR A 53 -5.69 7.24 -5.25
C THR A 53 -4.96 7.35 -3.92
N LEU A 54 -3.80 8.01 -3.89
CA LEU A 54 -3.04 8.20 -2.64
C LEU A 54 -3.82 9.04 -1.62
N HIS A 55 -4.56 10.06 -2.08
CA HIS A 55 -5.41 10.86 -1.20
C HIS A 55 -6.52 10.02 -0.57
N LEU A 56 -7.26 9.27 -1.39
CA LEU A 56 -8.35 8.40 -0.93
C LEU A 56 -7.85 7.33 0.05
N GLU A 57 -6.68 6.73 -0.22
CA GLU A 57 -6.06 5.77 0.70
C GLU A 57 -5.65 6.42 2.03
N SER A 58 -5.10 7.64 1.99
CA SER A 58 -4.76 8.39 3.20
C SER A 58 -6.01 8.66 4.06
N GLU A 59 -7.09 9.13 3.45
CA GLU A 59 -8.36 9.40 4.15
C GLU A 59 -8.95 8.13 4.78
N ASP A 60 -8.90 7.01 4.06
CA ASP A 60 -9.38 5.73 4.58
C ASP A 60 -8.53 5.24 5.75
N LEU A 61 -7.20 5.32 5.64
CA LEU A 61 -6.28 4.98 6.73
C LEU A 61 -6.47 5.88 7.96
N GLU A 62 -6.71 7.18 7.77
CA GLU A 62 -7.01 8.10 8.88
C GLU A 62 -8.31 7.72 9.60
N LYS A 63 -9.36 7.38 8.84
CA LYS A 63 -10.64 6.91 9.39
C LYS A 63 -10.48 5.60 10.17
N GLN A 64 -9.76 4.63 9.60
CA GLN A 64 -9.48 3.36 10.27
C GLN A 64 -8.65 3.57 11.55
N ASN A 65 -7.63 4.42 11.49
CA ASN A 65 -6.81 4.76 12.65
C ASN A 65 -7.64 5.39 13.78
N ALA A 66 -8.53 6.31 13.43
CA ALA A 66 -9.46 6.93 14.38
C ALA A 66 -10.40 5.89 15.01
N ALA A 67 -10.94 4.96 14.22
CA ALA A 67 -11.78 3.88 14.71
C ALA A 67 -11.03 2.94 15.68
N LEU A 68 -9.82 2.51 15.31
CA LEU A 68 -8.97 1.66 16.15
C LEU A 68 -8.56 2.37 17.44
N ARG A 69 -8.22 3.66 17.40
CA ARG A 69 -7.93 4.45 18.61
C ARG A 69 -9.13 4.50 19.56
N LYS A 70 -10.34 4.64 19.01
CA LYS A 70 -11.58 4.61 19.80
C LYS A 70 -11.78 3.24 20.45
N GLU A 71 -11.59 2.16 19.70
CA GLU A 71 -11.70 0.79 20.20
C GLU A 71 -10.68 0.50 21.31
N ILE A 72 -9.41 0.87 21.11
CA ILE A 72 -8.36 0.76 22.14
C ILE A 72 -8.79 1.50 23.41
N LYS A 73 -9.32 2.72 23.28
CA LYS A 73 -9.79 3.50 24.44
C LYS A 73 -10.93 2.77 25.16
N GLN A 74 -11.95 2.31 24.43
CA GLN A 74 -13.09 1.59 25.00
C GLN A 74 -12.66 0.31 25.71
N LEU A 75 -11.87 -0.54 25.06
CA LEU A 75 -11.37 -1.79 25.66
C LEU A 75 -10.48 -1.51 26.88
N THR A 76 -9.69 -0.44 26.87
CA THR A 76 -8.89 -0.04 28.03
C THR A 76 -9.77 0.40 29.20
N GLU A 77 -10.85 1.13 28.93
CA GLU A 77 -11.83 1.54 29.95
C GLU A 77 -12.59 0.33 30.52
N GLU A 78 -13.02 -0.61 29.67
CA GLU A 78 -13.66 -1.86 30.08
C GLU A 78 -12.73 -2.72 30.92
N MET A 79 -11.47 -2.88 30.49
CA MET A 79 -10.46 -3.62 31.27
C MET A 79 -10.30 -3.00 32.65
N LYS A 80 -10.13 -1.67 32.74
CA LYS A 80 -10.03 -0.97 34.04
C LYS A 80 -11.28 -1.15 34.89
N TYR A 81 -12.46 -1.07 34.29
CA TYR A 81 -13.73 -1.29 34.98
C TYR A 81 -13.82 -2.71 35.56
N PHE A 82 -13.57 -3.73 34.76
CA PHE A 82 -13.61 -5.12 35.23
C PHE A 82 -12.52 -5.42 36.25
N THR A 83 -11.30 -4.92 36.07
CA THR A 83 -10.24 -5.02 37.09
C THR A 83 -10.69 -4.39 38.41
N SER A 84 -11.29 -3.18 38.37
CA SER A 84 -11.81 -2.53 39.58
C SER A 84 -12.90 -3.35 40.26
N VAL A 85 -13.85 -3.90 39.49
CA VAL A 85 -14.94 -4.73 40.03
C VAL A 85 -14.37 -5.99 40.69
N LEU A 86 -13.45 -6.69 40.02
CA LEU A 86 -12.82 -7.90 40.54
C LEU A 86 -11.99 -7.61 41.81
N SER A 87 -11.19 -6.54 41.82
CA SER A 87 -10.42 -6.13 42.99
C SER A 87 -11.32 -5.76 44.17
N SER A 88 -12.48 -5.13 43.94
CA SER A 88 -13.44 -4.83 45.00
C SER A 88 -14.16 -6.07 45.55
N HIS A 89 -14.30 -7.11 44.72
CA HIS A 89 -14.94 -8.37 45.08
C HIS A 89 -14.00 -9.32 45.82
N GLU A 90 -12.71 -9.35 45.47
CA GLU A 90 -11.71 -10.26 46.05
C GLU A 90 -11.81 -10.44 47.58
N PRO A 91 -11.86 -9.38 48.42
CA PRO A 91 -11.94 -9.53 49.88
C PRO A 91 -13.28 -10.08 50.39
N LEU A 92 -14.32 -10.09 49.56
CA LEU A 92 -15.65 -10.61 49.87
C LEU A 92 -15.84 -12.05 49.39
N CYS A 93 -14.91 -12.56 48.58
CA CYS A 93 -15.02 -13.85 47.91
C CYS A 93 -14.68 -15.02 48.85
N SER A 94 -15.70 -15.74 49.32
CA SER A 94 -15.50 -16.95 50.13
C SER A 94 -14.80 -18.09 49.39
N VAL A 95 -14.88 -18.12 48.06
CA VAL A 95 -14.21 -19.13 47.22
C VAL A 95 -12.69 -18.93 47.19
N LEU A 96 -12.22 -17.68 47.28
CA LEU A 96 -10.79 -17.36 47.33
C LEU A 96 -10.23 -17.38 48.77
N ALA A 97 -11.10 -17.54 49.78
CA ALA A 97 -10.64 -17.70 51.15
C ALA A 97 -9.79 -18.98 51.27
N PRO A 98 -8.57 -18.90 51.85
CA PRO A 98 -7.69 -20.06 51.97
C PRO A 98 -8.37 -21.15 52.81
N GLY A 99 -8.82 -22.22 52.13
CA GLY A 99 -9.49 -23.37 52.75
C GLY A 99 -10.79 -23.84 52.09
N ALA A 100 -11.33 -23.12 51.11
CA ALA A 100 -12.50 -23.60 50.35
C ALA A 100 -12.09 -24.70 49.34
N PRO A 101 -12.81 -25.84 49.25
CA PRO A 101 -12.56 -26.83 48.22
C PRO A 101 -12.81 -26.19 46.84
N SER A 102 -11.79 -26.18 46.00
CA SER A 102 -11.85 -25.66 44.63
C SER A 102 -13.05 -26.26 43.89
N PRO A 103 -14.01 -25.47 43.40
CA PRO A 103 -15.07 -26.00 42.55
C PRO A 103 -14.46 -26.58 41.26
N PRO A 104 -15.09 -27.59 40.65
CA PRO A 104 -14.55 -28.29 39.48
C PRO A 104 -14.21 -27.27 38.39
N GLU A 105 -12.99 -27.38 37.85
CA GLU A 105 -12.45 -26.51 36.79
C GLU A 105 -13.50 -26.31 35.70
N VAL A 106 -14.12 -25.13 35.68
CA VAL A 106 -14.87 -24.70 34.51
C VAL A 106 -13.82 -24.37 33.47
N VAL A 107 -13.57 -25.34 32.59
CA VAL A 107 -12.73 -25.17 31.41
C VAL A 107 -13.35 -24.06 30.57
N TYR A 108 -12.86 -22.84 30.73
CA TYR A 108 -13.18 -21.75 29.81
C TYR A 108 -12.58 -22.15 28.46
N SER A 109 -13.45 -22.55 27.53
CA SER A 109 -13.05 -22.81 26.15
C SER A 109 -12.27 -21.62 25.63
N THR A 110 -10.97 -21.81 25.40
CA THR A 110 -10.15 -20.83 24.72
C THR A 110 -10.71 -20.70 23.31
N HIS A 111 -11.53 -19.68 23.08
CA HIS A 111 -12.02 -19.38 21.75
C HIS A 111 -10.79 -19.09 20.88
N ALA A 112 -10.49 -20.01 19.97
CA ALA A 112 -9.53 -19.80 18.92
C ALA A 112 -10.08 -18.65 18.06
N PHE A 113 -9.66 -17.42 18.36
CA PHE A 113 -9.92 -16.28 17.51
C PHE A 113 -9.30 -16.60 16.16
N HIS A 114 -10.14 -16.89 15.17
CA HIS A 114 -9.74 -16.99 13.79
C HIS A 114 -9.33 -15.57 13.38
N GLN A 115 -8.07 -15.22 13.58
CA GLN A 115 -7.47 -14.00 13.04
C GLN A 115 -7.51 -14.14 11.52
N PRO A 116 -8.39 -13.42 10.78
CA PRO A 116 -8.20 -13.33 9.34
C PRO A 116 -6.89 -12.57 9.17
N HIS A 117 -5.86 -13.28 8.72
CA HIS A 117 -4.59 -12.69 8.37
C HIS A 117 -4.86 -11.61 7.33
N VAL A 118 -4.88 -10.35 7.74
CA VAL A 118 -4.76 -9.24 6.82
C VAL A 118 -3.33 -9.32 6.29
N SER A 119 -3.16 -10.02 5.17
CA SER A 119 -1.92 -10.05 4.43
C SER A 119 -1.56 -8.62 4.08
N SER A 120 -0.71 -8.01 4.90
CA SER A 120 -0.17 -6.67 4.64
C SER A 120 0.65 -6.77 3.35
N PRO A 121 0.26 -6.06 2.27
CA PRO A 121 1.00 -6.11 1.02
C PRO A 121 2.40 -5.59 1.28
N ARG A 122 3.36 -6.51 1.21
CA ARG A 122 4.79 -6.24 1.30
C ARG A 122 5.15 -5.26 0.19
N PHE A 123 5.33 -3.99 0.53
CA PHE A 123 5.96 -3.01 -0.35
C PHE A 123 7.38 -3.51 -0.67
N GLN A 124 7.57 -4.06 -1.86
CA GLN A 124 8.89 -4.17 -2.45
C GLN A 124 9.19 -2.87 -3.21
N PRO A 125 10.40 -2.31 -3.04
CA PRO A 125 10.80 -1.02 -3.62
C PRO A 125 10.81 -1.03 -5.15
#